data_AF-A0A6B0DHT3-F1
#
_entry.id   AF-A0A6B0DHT3-F1
#
_cell.length_a   1.000
_cell.length_b   1.000
_cell.length_c   1.000
_cell.angle_alpha   90.00
_cell.angle_beta   90.00
_cell.angle_gamma   90.00
#
_symmetry.space_group_name_H-M   'P 1'
#
loop_
_entity.id
_entity.type
_entity.pdbx_description
1 polymer ?
#
loop_
_entity_poly.entity_id
_entity_poly.type
_entity_poly.pdbx_seq_one_letter_code
_entity_poly.pdbx_strand_id
1 'polypeptide(L)'
;MQGWNVHKEEQQDLLRLQGHILTDDNVVPIIRLYAFTTATNHDSQIDLSKRGIPVYRNKGYFGVKPKGYDATMTKALRCFKLSIWSVMRNRRISRKRALVEYPFAIMKRVFHFSHTLVTLSRRVKVKFMFSCFA
;
A
#
# COMPACT_ATOMS: atom_id res chain seq x y z
N MET A 1 10.49 17.83 -2.66
CA MET A 1 9.32 17.20 -3.31
C MET A 1 8.78 16.14 -2.36
N GLN A 2 7.61 16.35 -1.77
CA GLN A 2 6.89 15.36 -0.96
C GLN A 2 6.36 14.24 -1.85
N GLY A 3 6.48 12.99 -1.42
CA GLY A 3 6.04 11.83 -2.18
C GLY A 3 5.19 10.88 -1.37
N TRP A 4 4.23 10.23 -2.02
CA TRP A 4 3.29 9.35 -1.36
C TRP A 4 3.59 7.90 -1.66
N ASN A 5 3.45 7.08 -0.64
CA ASN A 5 3.66 5.66 -0.78
C ASN A 5 2.30 4.93 -0.61
N VAL A 6 2.09 3.91 -1.45
CA VAL A 6 0.88 3.07 -1.40
C VAL A 6 1.26 1.67 -0.96
N HIS A 7 0.59 1.16 0.06
CA HIS A 7 0.83 -0.16 0.62
C HIS A 7 -0.50 -0.81 1.05
N LYS A 8 -0.49 -2.14 1.10
CA LYS A 8 -1.64 -2.99 1.41
C LYS A 8 -1.32 -4.00 2.50
N GLU A 9 -2.32 -4.35 3.29
CA GLU A 9 -2.28 -5.47 4.24
C GLU A 9 -3.50 -6.38 4.03
N GLU A 10 -3.29 -7.70 4.15
CA GLU A 10 -4.33 -8.74 4.02
C GLU A 10 -4.66 -9.31 5.41
N GLN A 11 -5.95 -9.44 5.73
CA GLN A 11 -6.44 -9.98 7.00
C GLN A 11 -7.19 -11.31 6.80
N GLN A 12 -6.92 -12.32 7.64
CA GLN A 12 -7.37 -13.70 7.44
C GLN A 12 -8.47 -14.12 8.44
N ASP A 13 -9.74 -14.15 8.01
CA ASP A 13 -10.65 -15.33 7.98
C ASP A 13 -12.12 -15.00 7.57
N LEU A 14 -12.80 -16.00 6.96
CA LEU A 14 -14.15 -16.07 6.35
C LEU A 14 -14.49 -15.11 5.19
N LEU A 15 -13.98 -13.87 5.19
CA LEU A 15 -13.99 -12.96 4.04
C LEU A 15 -12.60 -12.34 3.96
N ARG A 16 -11.81 -12.69 2.94
CA ARG A 16 -10.50 -12.04 2.74
C ARG A 16 -10.73 -10.55 2.46
N LEU A 17 -10.22 -9.69 3.32
CA LEU A 17 -10.37 -8.23 3.23
C LEU A 17 -8.99 -7.59 3.09
N GLN A 18 -8.93 -6.47 2.37
CA GLN A 18 -7.70 -5.78 2.04
C GLN A 18 -7.84 -4.29 2.36
N GLY A 19 -6.92 -3.80 3.18
CA GLY A 19 -6.77 -2.38 3.47
C GLY A 19 -5.75 -1.74 2.52
N HIS A 20 -6.13 -0.63 1.90
CA HIS A 20 -5.25 0.18 1.05
C HIS A 20 -5.02 1.52 1.74
N ILE A 21 -3.77 1.94 1.87
CA ILE A 21 -3.45 3.25 2.45
C ILE A 21 -2.57 4.09 1.52
N LEU A 22 -2.78 5.40 1.59
CA LEU A 22 -1.92 6.42 1.02
C LEU A 22 -1.27 7.19 2.17
N THR A 23 0.05 7.10 2.24
CA THR A 23 0.84 7.63 3.38
C THR A 23 1.89 8.60 2.87
N ASP A 24 2.14 9.66 3.62
CA ASP A 24 3.19 10.63 3.28
C ASP A 24 4.60 10.06 3.53
N ASP A 25 5.63 10.77 3.10
CA ASP A 25 7.03 10.40 3.29
C ASP A 25 7.71 11.16 4.43
N ASN A 26 6.94 11.57 5.45
CA ASN A 26 7.46 12.20 6.66
C ASN A 26 8.17 11.19 7.57
N VAL A 27 8.97 11.69 8.52
CA VAL A 27 9.68 10.87 9.52
C VAL A 27 8.70 10.03 10.34
N VAL A 28 7.59 10.64 10.76
CA VAL A 28 6.42 9.93 11.29
C VAL A 28 5.36 9.93 10.19
N PRO A 29 5.15 8.79 9.51
CA PRO A 29 4.28 8.73 8.35
C PRO A 29 2.81 8.83 8.75
N ILE A 30 2.08 9.79 8.17
CA ILE A 30 0.65 10.02 8.43
C ILE A 30 -0.18 9.43 7.29
N ILE A 31 -1.17 8.60 7.64
CA ILE A 31 -2.15 8.06 6.70
C ILE A 31 -3.11 9.18 6.28
N ARG A 32 -3.22 9.45 4.98
CA ARG A 32 -4.05 10.56 4.47
C ARG A 32 -5.21 10.14 3.61
N LEU A 33 -5.15 8.94 3.07
CA LEU A 33 -6.30 8.32 2.46
C LEU A 33 -6.25 6.83 2.75
N TYR A 34 -7.42 6.24 2.98
CA TYR A 34 -7.55 4.81 3.11
C TYR A 34 -8.73 4.33 2.28
N ALA A 35 -8.64 3.11 1.78
CA ALA A 35 -9.75 2.38 1.21
C ALA A 35 -9.75 0.96 1.78
N PHE A 36 -10.93 0.36 1.78
CA PHE A 36 -11.13 -0.97 2.33
C PHE A 36 -11.97 -1.77 1.35
N THR A 37 -11.42 -2.88 0.85
CA THR A 37 -12.03 -3.71 -0.19
C THR A 37 -12.03 -5.17 0.20
N THR A 38 -12.84 -5.96 -0.50
CA THR A 38 -12.70 -7.42 -0.49
C THR A 38 -11.47 -7.81 -1.29
N ALA A 39 -10.86 -8.94 -0.93
CA ALA A 39 -9.64 -9.43 -1.57
C ALA A 39 -9.83 -9.98 -2.99
N THR A 40 -11.10 -10.10 -3.42
CA THR A 40 -11.46 -10.41 -4.80
C THR A 40 -11.05 -9.31 -5.75
N ASN A 41 -11.04 -8.06 -5.28
CA ASN A 41 -10.63 -6.91 -6.08
C ASN A 41 -9.11 -6.87 -6.14
N HIS A 42 -8.56 -6.88 -7.36
CA HIS A 42 -7.13 -6.74 -7.54
C HIS A 42 -6.70 -5.32 -7.16
N ASP A 43 -5.55 -5.21 -6.51
CA ASP A 43 -5.03 -3.95 -5.94
C ASP A 43 -4.92 -2.82 -6.96
N SER A 44 -4.64 -3.16 -8.22
CA SER A 44 -4.57 -2.20 -9.31
C SER A 44 -5.87 -1.46 -9.60
N GLN A 45 -7.01 -2.01 -9.17
CA GLN A 45 -8.33 -1.41 -9.39
C GLN A 45 -8.60 -0.25 -8.42
N ILE A 46 -7.87 -0.17 -7.31
CA ILE A 46 -8.06 0.84 -6.27
C ILE A 46 -6.93 1.86 -6.35
N ASP A 47 -7.19 2.99 -7.01
CA ASP A 47 -6.22 4.07 -7.13
C ASP A 47 -6.50 5.25 -6.19
N LEU A 48 -5.76 5.27 -5.07
CA LEU A 48 -5.73 6.33 -4.08
C LEU A 48 -4.84 7.53 -4.46
N SER A 49 -4.10 7.46 -5.57
CA SER A 49 -3.15 8.51 -5.94
C SER A 49 -3.82 9.80 -6.40
N LYS A 50 -3.07 10.90 -6.26
CA LYS A 50 -3.47 12.25 -6.68
C LYS A 50 -2.55 12.75 -7.78
N ARG A 51 -3.10 13.55 -8.70
CA ARG A 51 -2.35 14.15 -9.82
C ARG A 51 -1.24 15.07 -9.30
N GLY A 52 -0.10 15.09 -9.99
CA GLY A 52 1.03 15.97 -9.66
C GLY A 52 1.92 15.52 -8.50
N ILE A 53 1.70 14.33 -7.94
CA ILE A 53 2.50 13.83 -6.80
C ILE A 53 3.13 12.47 -7.11
N PRO A 54 4.40 12.21 -6.74
CA PRO A 54 5.01 10.89 -6.94
C PRO A 54 4.39 9.82 -6.06
N VAL A 55 4.12 8.66 -6.69
CA VAL A 55 3.45 7.51 -6.09
C VAL A 55 4.39 6.30 -6.11
N TYR A 56 4.85 5.89 -4.94
CA TYR A 56 5.77 4.77 -4.79
C TYR A 56 5.03 3.44 -4.59
N ARG A 57 5.05 2.58 -5.61
CA ARG A 57 4.32 1.29 -5.64
C ARG A 57 5.24 0.07 -5.73
N ASN A 58 4.77 -1.08 -5.28
CA ASN A 58 5.50 -2.34 -5.37
C ASN A 58 5.47 -2.90 -6.81
N LYS A 59 6.19 -4.00 -7.02
CA LYS A 59 6.24 -4.71 -8.33
C LYS A 59 4.89 -5.32 -8.76
N GLY A 60 3.94 -5.47 -7.85
CA GLY A 60 2.59 -5.99 -8.14
C GLY A 60 1.73 -5.02 -8.93
N TYR A 61 2.01 -3.72 -8.85
CA TYR A 61 1.36 -2.70 -9.67
C TYR A 61 2.04 -2.49 -11.02
N PHE A 62 3.02 -3.32 -11.39
CA PHE A 62 3.74 -3.18 -12.66
C PHE A 62 2.77 -3.28 -13.84
N GLY A 63 2.79 -2.26 -14.72
CA GLY A 63 1.87 -2.13 -15.86
C GLY A 63 0.64 -1.27 -15.58
N VAL A 64 0.41 -0.84 -14.34
CA VAL A 64 -0.76 -0.06 -13.94
C VAL A 64 -0.36 1.40 -13.69
N LYS A 65 -0.77 2.30 -14.58
CA LYS A 65 -0.43 3.72 -14.47
C LYS A 65 -1.19 4.39 -13.30
N PRO A 66 -0.51 5.05 -12.34
CA PRO A 66 -1.17 5.90 -11.34
C PRO A 66 -1.75 7.17 -11.97
N LYS A 67 -2.67 7.83 -11.25
CA LYS A 67 -3.07 9.22 -11.52
C LYS A 67 -1.92 10.23 -11.29
N GLY A 68 -1.00 9.92 -10.38
CA GLY A 68 0.17 10.73 -10.04
C GLY A 68 1.41 10.42 -10.90
N TYR A 69 2.58 10.94 -10.49
CA TYR A 69 3.85 10.58 -11.13
C TYR A 69 4.23 9.14 -10.78
N ASP A 70 4.54 8.35 -11.81
CA ASP A 70 4.78 6.92 -11.66
C ASP A 70 6.16 6.60 -11.08
N ALA A 71 6.16 6.18 -9.82
CA ALA A 71 7.31 5.59 -9.14
C ALA A 71 7.02 4.13 -8.73
N THR A 72 6.38 3.37 -9.63
CA THR A 72 6.18 1.93 -9.47
C THR A 72 7.48 1.17 -9.72
N MET A 73 7.75 0.16 -8.89
CA MET A 73 8.92 -0.71 -9.07
C MET A 73 8.80 -1.54 -10.34
N THR A 74 9.89 -1.61 -11.10
CA THR A 74 9.97 -2.45 -12.30
C THR A 74 10.10 -3.92 -11.91
N LYS A 75 9.34 -4.79 -12.56
CA LYS A 75 9.40 -6.25 -12.38
C LYS A 75 10.27 -6.87 -13.48
N ALA A 76 11.02 -7.92 -13.15
CA ALA A 76 11.67 -8.75 -14.18
C ALA A 76 10.60 -9.60 -14.89
N LEU A 77 10.66 -9.66 -16.22
CA LEU A 77 9.72 -10.48 -17.00
C LEU A 77 10.39 -11.79 -17.41
N ARG A 78 9.58 -12.76 -17.87
CA ARG A 78 10.11 -14.01 -18.41
C ARG A 78 11.04 -13.66 -19.58
N CYS A 79 12.28 -14.13 -19.53
CA CYS A 79 13.34 -13.84 -20.50
C CYS A 79 13.90 -12.40 -20.51
N PHE A 80 13.43 -11.49 -19.64
CA PHE A 80 13.97 -10.12 -19.56
C PHE A 80 14.45 -9.81 -18.14
N LYS A 81 15.78 -9.83 -17.97
CA LYS A 81 16.44 -9.42 -16.72
C LYS A 81 16.36 -7.89 -16.56
N LEU A 82 16.32 -7.43 -15.32
CA LEU A 82 16.37 -5.99 -15.01
C LEU A 82 17.76 -5.44 -15.31
N SER A 83 17.81 -4.27 -15.94
CA SER A 83 19.05 -3.50 -16.07
C SER A 83 19.55 -3.02 -14.70
N ILE A 84 20.84 -2.75 -14.58
CA ILE A 84 21.46 -2.24 -13.34
C ILE A 84 20.77 -0.94 -12.87
N TRP A 85 20.44 -0.04 -13.80
CA TRP A 85 19.69 1.19 -13.53
C TRP A 85 18.31 0.92 -12.92
N SER A 86 17.57 -0.05 -13.46
CA SER A 86 16.27 -0.46 -12.92
C SER A 86 16.41 -1.09 -11.51
N VAL A 87 17.48 -1.84 -11.25
CA VAL A 87 17.78 -2.38 -9.92
C VAL A 87 18.06 -1.25 -8.92
N MET A 88 18.91 -0.28 -9.28
CA MET A 88 19.22 0.87 -8.42
C MET A 88 17.98 1.75 -8.16
N ARG A 89 17.18 2.02 -9.20
CA ARG A 89 15.89 2.71 -9.08
C ARG A 89 14.95 1.98 -8.12
N ASN A 90 14.80 0.67 -8.27
CA ASN A 90 13.98 -0.16 -7.39
C ASN A 90 14.48 -0.13 -5.94
N ARG A 91 15.80 -0.19 -5.70
CA ARG A 91 16.37 -0.05 -4.35
C ARG A 91 16.06 1.31 -3.72
N ARG A 92 16.11 2.40 -4.50
CA ARG A 92 15.72 3.74 -4.04
C ARG A 92 14.23 3.81 -3.68
N ILE A 93 13.36 3.28 -4.55
CA ILE A 93 11.91 3.21 -4.29
C ILE A 93 11.62 2.35 -3.05
N SER A 94 12.30 1.21 -2.89
CA SER A 94 12.15 0.33 -1.73
C SER A 94 12.47 1.06 -0.42
N ARG A 95 13.52 1.88 -0.39
CA ARG A 95 13.87 2.70 0.79
C ARG A 95 12.79 3.71 1.14
N LYS A 96 12.17 4.35 0.15
CA LYS A 96 11.04 5.26 0.37
C LYS A 96 9.79 4.52 0.87
N ARG A 97 9.54 3.32 0.34
CA ARG A 97 8.40 2.48 0.74
C ARG A 97 8.52 1.89 2.14
N ALA A 98 9.73 1.68 2.65
CA ALA A 98 9.96 1.11 3.98
C ALA A 98 9.24 1.90 5.09
N LEU A 99 9.06 3.22 4.91
CA LEU A 99 8.30 4.07 5.83
C LEU A 99 6.83 3.65 5.95
N VAL A 100 6.22 3.07 4.91
CA VAL A 100 4.80 2.63 4.99
C VAL A 100 4.61 1.34 5.75
N GLU A 101 5.67 0.55 5.95
CA GLU A 101 5.54 -0.64 6.78
C GLU A 101 5.29 -0.27 8.24
N TYR A 102 5.67 0.94 8.66
CA TYR A 102 5.46 1.46 10.01
C TYR A 102 3.98 1.49 10.45
N PRO A 103 3.05 2.17 9.75
CA PRO A 103 1.64 2.19 10.15
C PRO A 103 1.04 0.78 10.19
N PHE A 104 1.40 -0.09 9.24
CA PHE A 104 0.94 -1.48 9.26
C PHE A 104 1.52 -2.28 10.44
N ALA A 105 2.78 -2.05 10.81
CA ALA A 105 3.37 -2.64 12.00
C ALA A 105 2.62 -2.22 13.28
N ILE A 106 2.21 -0.95 13.38
CA ILE A 106 1.36 -0.45 14.48
C ILE A 106 0.00 -1.14 14.46
N MET A 107 -0.70 -1.15 13.32
CA MET A 107 -2.00 -1.81 13.19
C MET A 107 -1.95 -3.28 13.62
N LYS A 108 -0.90 -3.99 13.20
CA LYS A 108 -0.69 -5.40 13.52
C LYS A 108 -0.35 -5.63 14.99
N ARG A 109 0.56 -4.83 15.58
CA ARG A 109 1.08 -5.06 16.94
C ARG A 109 0.23 -4.44 18.05
N VAL A 110 -0.26 -3.21 17.86
CA VAL A 110 -0.99 -2.46 18.89
C VAL A 110 -2.49 -2.81 18.82
N PHE A 111 -3.08 -2.72 17.63
CA PHE A 111 -4.52 -2.95 17.45
C PHE A 111 -4.89 -4.41 17.21
N HIS A 112 -3.88 -5.30 17.14
CA HIS A 112 -4.06 -6.73 16.85
C HIS A 112 -4.93 -6.95 15.61
N PHE A 113 -4.74 -6.10 14.59
CA PHE A 113 -5.62 -6.06 13.43
C PHE A 113 -5.36 -7.19 12.43
N SER A 114 -4.39 -8.09 12.69
CA SER A 114 -3.97 -9.24 11.85
C SER A 114 -5.07 -10.27 11.53
N HIS A 115 -6.10 -10.30 12.37
CA HIS A 115 -7.26 -11.15 12.20
C HIS A 115 -8.45 -10.43 12.81
N THR A 116 -9.62 -10.60 12.20
CA THR A 116 -10.85 -10.01 12.69
C THR A 116 -11.91 -11.07 12.84
N LEU A 117 -12.37 -11.28 14.07
CA LEU A 117 -13.50 -12.18 14.39
C LEU A 117 -14.86 -11.61 13.93
N VAL A 118 -14.86 -10.43 13.29
CA VAL A 118 -16.06 -9.74 12.85
C VAL A 118 -16.32 -10.10 11.40
N THR A 119 -17.46 -10.73 11.14
CA THR A 119 -17.83 -11.24 9.80
C THR A 119 -18.35 -10.15 8.86
N LEU A 120 -18.86 -9.03 9.37
CA LEU A 120 -19.43 -7.98 8.53
C LEU A 120 -18.35 -6.99 8.04
N SER A 121 -18.16 -6.91 6.73
CA SER A 121 -17.20 -6.01 6.08
C SER A 121 -17.34 -4.54 6.50
N ARG A 122 -18.58 -4.07 6.74
CA ARG A 122 -18.86 -2.71 7.24
C ARG A 122 -18.26 -2.45 8.61
N ARG A 123 -18.34 -3.41 9.54
CA ARG A 123 -17.78 -3.28 10.88
C ARG A 123 -16.26 -3.33 10.84
N VAL A 124 -15.69 -4.20 10.01
CA VAL A 124 -14.23 -4.26 9.82
C VAL A 124 -13.70 -2.97 9.22
N LYS A 125 -14.41 -2.37 8.25
CA LYS A 125 -14.05 -1.05 7.69
C LYS A 125 -13.99 0.05 8.75
N VAL A 126 -14.95 0.07 9.68
CA VAL A 126 -14.96 1.03 10.79
C VAL A 126 -13.78 0.78 11.73
N LYS A 127 -13.51 -0.48 12.09
CA LYS A 127 -12.35 -0.84 12.91
C LYS A 127 -11.03 -0.43 12.25
N PHE A 128 -10.89 -0.66 10.94
CA PHE A 128 -9.72 -0.24 10.16
C PHE A 128 -9.55 1.28 10.15
N MET A 129 -10.65 2.01 10.01
CA MET A 129 -10.65 3.48 10.05
C MET A 129 -10.13 3.99 11.40
N PHE A 130 -10.55 3.41 12.52
CA PHE A 130 -10.02 3.78 13.83
C PHE A 130 -8.51 3.49 13.95
N SER A 131 -8.04 2.36 13.42
CA SER A 131 -6.61 2.04 13.41
C SER A 131 -5.76 3.00 12.55
N CYS A 132 -6.36 3.74 11.61
CA CYS A 132 -5.65 4.70 10.76
C CYS A 132 -5.35 6.04 11.46
N PHE A 133 -5.98 6.32 12.60
CA PHE A 133 -5.80 7.56 13.36
C PHE A 133 -4.69 7.51 14.42
N ALA A 134 -4.07 6.34 14.58
CA ALA A 134 -2.98 6.10 15.53
C ALA A 134 -1.63 6.47 14.92
#